data_AF-A0AAD0MP15-F1
#
_entry.id   AF-A0AAD0MP15-F1
#
_cell.length_a   1.000
_cell.length_b   1.000
_cell.length_c   1.000
_cell.angle_alpha   90.00
_cell.angle_beta   90.00
_cell.angle_gamma   90.00
#
_symmetry.space_group_name_H-M   'P 1'
#
loop_
_entity.id
_entity.type
_entity.pdbx_description
1 polymer ?
#
loop_
_entity_poly.entity_id
_entity_poly.type
_entity_poly.pdbx_seq_one_letter_code
_entity_poly.pdbx_strand_id
1 'polypeptide(L)'
;MEVKQSIINHFQEARIKKDQTVKVFEINFTWEYTNLFDIISKPIFLKYLNMKYKKEFIKKTVINFNETIDYLRNFNKEVEQTIWDYLIQTNNDKIIYNIYEEFLAFIYSSTKAFINDILIEQIIFWNEGIEIKTLNNKNYDVDLYFKYELEKYKKSFQNFIFKKLKILQKEEPNNSVIGIVIQAYEENLKENEMKLIVLKQEALIK
;
A
#
# COMPACT_ATOMS: atom_id res chain seq x y z
N MET A 1 2.20 8.88 22.73
CA MET A 1 1.56 9.52 21.55
C MET A 1 2.41 10.64 20.97
N GLU A 2 2.99 11.53 21.79
CA GLU A 2 3.80 12.66 21.29
C GLU A 2 5.06 12.25 20.52
N VAL A 3 5.82 11.25 20.99
CA VAL A 3 7.03 10.75 20.31
C VAL A 3 6.73 10.17 18.92
N LYS A 4 5.70 9.31 18.83
CA LYS A 4 5.23 8.70 17.58
C LYS A 4 4.89 9.77 16.53
N GLN A 5 4.11 10.78 16.93
CA GLN A 5 3.73 11.88 16.05
C GLN A 5 4.92 12.75 15.65
N SER A 6 5.87 12.97 16.56
CA SER A 6 7.10 13.71 16.25
C SER A 6 7.94 13.01 15.17
N ILE A 7 8.08 11.68 15.24
CA ILE A 7 8.83 10.92 14.23
C ILE A 7 8.12 11.00 12.87
N ILE A 8 6.78 10.84 12.86
CA ILE A 8 5.98 11.00 11.64
C ILE A 8 6.21 12.37 11.01
N ASN A 9 6.04 13.45 11.79
CA ASN A 9 6.16 14.81 11.27
C ASN A 9 7.56 15.07 10.70
N HIS A 10 8.61 14.67 11.43
CA HIS A 10 9.98 14.80 10.96
C HIS A 10 10.21 14.06 9.65
N PHE A 11 9.74 12.81 9.55
CA PHE A 11 9.85 12.02 8.33
C PHE A 11 9.14 12.69 7.16
N GLN A 12 7.92 13.18 7.38
CA GLN A 12 7.12 13.82 6.34
C GLN A 12 7.80 15.07 5.77
N GLU A 13 8.35 15.92 6.64
CA GLU A 13 9.05 17.14 6.24
C GLU A 13 10.36 16.82 5.50
N ALA A 14 11.10 15.80 5.94
CA ALA A 14 12.42 15.50 5.42
C ALA A 14 12.43 14.62 4.17
N ARG A 15 11.44 13.73 4.00
CA ARG A 15 11.52 12.62 3.03
C ARG A 15 10.40 12.59 2.00
N ILE A 16 9.24 13.20 2.27
CA ILE A 16 8.12 13.15 1.33
C ILE A 16 8.29 14.21 0.26
N LYS A 17 8.40 13.75 -0.97
CA LYS A 17 8.24 14.63 -2.13
C LYS A 17 6.76 14.85 -2.33
N LYS A 18 6.33 16.11 -2.40
CA LYS A 18 4.91 16.41 -2.62
C LYS A 18 4.48 16.03 -4.04
N ASP A 19 5.18 16.53 -5.05
CA ASP A 19 4.81 16.29 -6.44
C ASP A 19 5.32 14.95 -6.97
N GLN A 20 4.41 14.19 -7.54
CA GLN A 20 4.63 12.90 -8.14
C GLN A 20 4.32 12.96 -9.63
N THR A 21 5.02 12.13 -10.42
CA THR A 21 4.81 12.03 -11.86
C THR A 21 4.97 10.58 -12.28
N VAL A 22 4.09 10.13 -13.18
CA VAL A 22 4.12 8.79 -13.75
C VAL A 22 3.60 8.83 -15.19
N LYS A 23 4.10 7.93 -16.03
CA LYS A 23 3.62 7.75 -17.40
C LYS A 23 2.77 6.48 -17.47
N VAL A 24 1.50 6.61 -17.85
CA VAL A 24 0.55 5.50 -18.00
C VAL A 24 -0.13 5.64 -19.36
N PHE A 25 -0.13 4.57 -20.17
CA PHE A 25 -0.64 4.60 -21.56
C PHE A 25 -0.11 5.77 -22.39
N GLU A 26 1.19 6.04 -22.32
CA GLU A 26 1.85 7.17 -22.98
C GLU A 26 1.42 8.58 -22.50
N ILE A 27 0.58 8.68 -21.47
CA ILE A 27 0.15 9.94 -20.86
C ILE A 27 0.96 10.20 -19.59
N ASN A 28 1.55 11.39 -19.50
CA ASN A 28 2.26 11.84 -18.29
C ASN A 28 1.27 12.44 -17.28
N PHE A 29 0.97 11.68 -16.24
CA PHE A 29 0.16 12.09 -15.11
C PHE A 29 1.03 12.73 -14.02
N THR A 30 0.47 13.74 -13.37
CA THR A 30 1.06 14.39 -12.20
C THR A 30 0.05 14.36 -11.07
N TRP A 31 0.50 14.16 -9.83
CA TRP A 31 -0.37 14.20 -8.66
C TRP A 31 0.40 14.61 -7.41
N GLU A 32 -0.31 15.04 -6.38
CA GLU A 32 0.28 15.48 -5.11
C GLU A 32 0.06 14.45 -4.01
N TYR A 33 1.16 14.08 -3.36
CA TYR A 33 1.15 13.29 -2.14
C TYR A 33 0.82 14.20 -0.95
N THR A 34 -0.27 13.91 -0.24
CA THR A 34 -0.76 14.75 0.87
C THR A 34 0.05 14.53 2.15
N ASN A 35 -0.06 13.33 2.72
CA ASN A 35 0.66 12.87 3.92
C ASN A 35 0.61 11.34 3.97
N LEU A 36 1.36 10.70 4.88
CA LEU A 36 1.51 9.24 4.91
C LEU A 36 0.18 8.47 4.97
N PHE A 37 -0.80 8.98 5.72
CA PHE A 37 -2.01 8.22 6.06
C PHE A 37 -3.28 8.70 5.35
N ASP A 38 -3.26 9.89 4.76
CA ASP A 38 -4.30 10.39 3.86
C ASP A 38 -3.92 10.16 2.39
N ILE A 39 -2.63 9.97 2.10
CA ILE A 39 -2.01 9.61 0.82
C ILE A 39 -2.20 10.68 -0.27
N ILE A 40 -3.46 10.96 -0.64
CA ILE A 40 -3.86 11.96 -1.64
C ILE A 40 -5.14 12.67 -1.20
N SER A 41 -5.36 13.89 -1.69
CA SER A 41 -6.69 14.51 -1.67
C SER A 41 -7.51 14.00 -2.85
N LYS A 42 -8.56 13.21 -2.57
CA LYS A 42 -9.44 12.61 -3.60
C LYS A 42 -9.91 13.59 -4.69
N PRO A 43 -10.51 14.76 -4.37
CA PRO A 43 -10.98 15.69 -5.41
C PRO A 43 -9.82 16.31 -6.21
N ILE A 44 -8.71 16.64 -5.55
CA ILE A 44 -7.54 17.25 -6.21
C ILE A 44 -6.88 16.22 -7.14
N PHE A 45 -6.78 14.97 -6.70
CA PHE A 45 -6.21 13.89 -7.49
C PHE A 45 -7.00 13.64 -8.77
N LEU A 46 -8.33 13.48 -8.67
CA LEU A 46 -9.18 13.31 -9.86
C LEU A 46 -9.11 14.53 -10.79
N LYS A 47 -9.05 15.75 -10.24
CA LYS A 47 -8.85 16.96 -11.04
C LYS A 47 -7.54 16.89 -11.84
N TYR A 48 -6.44 16.52 -11.20
CA TYR A 48 -5.15 16.40 -11.89
C TYR A 48 -5.14 15.31 -12.96
N LEU A 49 -5.75 14.15 -12.68
CA LEU A 49 -5.89 13.11 -13.69
C LEU A 49 -6.74 13.60 -14.87
N ASN A 50 -7.88 14.24 -14.62
CA ASN A 50 -8.76 14.75 -15.68
C ASN A 50 -8.05 15.78 -16.57
N MET A 51 -7.24 16.68 -15.99
CA MET A 51 -6.46 17.65 -16.78
C MET A 51 -5.52 17.01 -17.82
N LYS A 52 -5.01 15.80 -17.55
CA LYS A 52 -4.14 15.06 -18.47
C LYS A 52 -4.91 14.08 -19.34
N TYR A 53 -5.93 13.44 -18.77
CA TYR A 53 -6.75 12.42 -19.42
C TYR A 53 -7.74 13.00 -20.43
N LYS A 54 -8.20 14.24 -20.24
CA LYS A 54 -9.13 14.99 -21.10
C LYS A 54 -10.51 14.34 -21.28
N LYS A 55 -10.93 13.47 -20.36
CA LYS A 55 -12.28 12.91 -20.29
C LYS A 55 -12.81 13.03 -18.87
N GLU A 56 -14.11 13.27 -18.75
CA GLU A 56 -14.78 13.25 -17.46
C GLU A 56 -14.85 11.83 -16.90
N PHE A 57 -14.67 11.72 -15.59
CA PHE A 57 -14.77 10.45 -14.90
C PHE A 57 -16.23 10.08 -14.64
N ILE A 58 -16.64 8.90 -15.12
CA ILE A 58 -18.00 8.39 -14.88
C ILE A 58 -18.21 8.09 -13.40
N LYS A 59 -19.48 8.12 -12.96
CA LYS A 59 -19.86 7.90 -11.56
C LYS A 59 -19.29 6.61 -10.97
N LYS A 60 -19.32 5.50 -11.73
CA LYS A 60 -18.76 4.20 -11.29
C LYS A 60 -17.26 4.31 -10.97
N THR A 61 -16.48 4.96 -11.83
CA THR A 61 -15.05 5.19 -11.63
C THR A 61 -14.77 6.00 -10.36
N VAL A 62 -15.53 7.09 -10.15
CA VAL A 62 -15.36 7.94 -8.97
C VAL A 62 -15.67 7.17 -7.68
N ILE A 63 -16.71 6.33 -7.67
CA ILE A 63 -17.06 5.47 -6.53
C ILE A 63 -15.92 4.48 -6.26
N ASN A 64 -15.51 3.69 -7.26
CA ASN A 64 -14.46 2.68 -7.12
C ASN A 64 -13.13 3.29 -6.64
N PHE A 65 -12.76 4.45 -7.19
CA PHE A 65 -11.59 5.20 -6.75
C PHE A 65 -11.71 5.62 -5.28
N ASN A 66 -12.84 6.18 -4.88
CA ASN A 66 -13.05 6.65 -3.52
C ASN A 66 -12.96 5.51 -2.51
N GLU A 67 -13.60 4.38 -2.81
CA GLU A 67 -13.59 3.18 -1.97
C GLU A 67 -12.17 2.61 -1.86
N THR A 68 -11.44 2.53 -2.98
CA THR A 68 -10.04 2.06 -2.99
C THR A 68 -9.15 2.91 -2.12
N ILE A 69 -9.25 4.25 -2.21
CA ILE A 69 -8.43 5.14 -1.41
C ILE A 69 -8.78 5.04 0.07
N ASP A 70 -10.06 4.93 0.43
CA ASP A 70 -10.42 4.76 1.85
C ASP A 70 -9.93 3.42 2.40
N TYR A 71 -10.03 2.37 1.59
CA TYR A 71 -9.46 1.07 1.93
C TYR A 71 -7.94 1.16 2.20
N LEU A 72 -7.16 1.80 1.33
CA LEU A 72 -5.71 1.95 1.52
C LEU A 72 -5.38 2.75 2.79
N ARG A 73 -6.13 3.82 3.06
CA ARG A 73 -5.94 4.66 4.25
C ARG A 73 -6.24 3.88 5.53
N ASN A 74 -7.36 3.17 5.56
CA ASN A 74 -7.76 2.38 6.72
C ASN A 74 -6.74 1.27 7.00
N PHE A 75 -6.38 0.52 5.96
CA PHE A 75 -5.37 -0.53 6.08
C PHE A 75 -4.01 0.02 6.55
N ASN A 76 -3.52 1.13 6.00
CA ASN A 76 -2.24 1.70 6.41
C ASN A 76 -2.26 2.18 7.87
N LYS A 77 -3.38 2.72 8.35
CA LYS A 77 -3.55 3.11 9.76
C LYS A 77 -3.57 1.89 10.69
N GLU A 78 -4.26 0.82 10.31
CA GLU A 78 -4.28 -0.44 11.07
C GLU A 78 -2.89 -1.07 11.18
N VAL A 79 -2.16 -1.13 10.07
CA VAL A 79 -0.77 -1.63 10.02
C VAL A 79 0.14 -0.75 10.86
N GLU A 80 -0.02 0.56 10.79
CA GLU A 80 0.79 1.51 11.57
C GLU A 80 0.58 1.37 13.07
N GLN A 81 -0.67 1.16 13.49
CA GLN A 81 -0.96 0.91 14.89
C GLN A 81 -0.37 -0.44 15.33
N THR A 82 -0.54 -1.47 14.51
CA THR A 82 -0.02 -2.82 14.77
C THR A 82 1.50 -2.83 14.96
N ILE A 83 2.26 -2.18 14.06
CA ILE A 83 3.72 -2.17 14.20
C ILE A 83 4.17 -1.35 15.40
N TRP A 84 3.48 -0.23 15.69
CA TRP A 84 3.78 0.56 16.88
C TRP A 84 3.57 -0.23 18.16
N ASP A 85 2.47 -0.99 18.25
CA ASP A 85 2.16 -1.81 19.41
C ASP A 85 3.22 -2.89 19.66
N TYR A 86 3.83 -3.46 18.62
CA TYR A 86 4.96 -4.37 18.77
C TYR A 86 6.25 -3.66 19.20
N LEU A 87 6.52 -2.48 18.65
CA LEU A 87 7.74 -1.73 18.97
C LEU A 87 7.77 -1.27 20.43
N ILE A 88 6.64 -0.82 20.99
CA ILE A 88 6.57 -0.37 22.38
C ILE A 88 6.63 -1.53 23.39
N GLN A 89 6.53 -2.79 22.95
CA GLN A 89 6.86 -3.93 23.81
C GLN A 89 8.37 -4.03 24.06
N THR A 90 9.18 -3.33 23.27
CA THR A 90 10.62 -3.28 23.46
C THR A 90 11.01 -2.08 24.30
N ASN A 91 11.98 -2.25 25.18
CA ASN A 91 12.49 -1.16 26.03
C ASN A 91 13.72 -0.48 25.40
N ASN A 92 13.76 -0.39 24.06
CA ASN A 92 14.92 0.11 23.33
C ASN A 92 14.54 1.21 22.31
N ASP A 93 14.63 2.47 22.76
CA ASP A 93 14.27 3.65 21.98
C ASP A 93 15.00 3.73 20.63
N LYS A 94 16.25 3.29 20.57
CA LYS A 94 17.04 3.30 19.32
C LYS A 94 16.47 2.31 18.31
N ILE A 95 16.08 1.11 18.75
CA ILE A 95 15.45 0.10 17.88
C ILE A 95 14.07 0.58 17.43
N ILE A 96 13.27 1.13 18.36
CA ILE A 96 11.95 1.70 18.06
C ILE A 96 12.07 2.75 16.97
N TYR A 97 12.95 3.73 17.15
CA TYR A 97 13.15 4.81 16.18
C TYR A 97 13.56 4.27 14.81
N ASN A 98 14.58 3.40 14.76
CA ASN A 98 15.10 2.87 13.50
C ASN A 98 14.04 2.07 12.73
N ILE A 99 13.37 1.13 13.39
CA ILE A 99 12.37 0.29 12.71
C ILE A 99 11.15 1.13 12.29
N TYR A 100 10.75 2.10 13.12
CA TYR A 100 9.62 2.95 12.79
C TYR A 100 9.95 3.88 11.61
N GLU A 101 11.14 4.49 11.53
CA GLU A 101 11.55 5.24 10.34
C GLU A 101 11.58 4.38 9.07
N GLU A 102 12.11 3.16 9.16
CA GLU A 102 12.10 2.20 8.04
C GLU A 102 10.67 1.87 7.60
N PHE A 103 9.74 1.78 8.55
CA PHE A 103 8.33 1.56 8.28
C PHE A 103 7.67 2.74 7.59
N LEU A 104 7.93 3.97 8.04
CA LEU A 104 7.41 5.18 7.39
C LEU A 104 7.93 5.31 5.95
N ALA A 105 9.22 5.00 5.74
CA ALA A 105 9.81 4.89 4.41
C ALA A 105 9.11 3.84 3.55
N PHE A 106 8.85 2.66 4.11
CA PHE A 106 8.16 1.58 3.43
C PHE A 106 6.71 1.95 3.06
N ILE A 107 5.93 2.59 3.95
CA ILE A 107 4.59 3.09 3.63
C ILE A 107 4.65 4.04 2.44
N TYR A 108 5.51 5.06 2.53
CA TYR A 108 5.61 6.09 1.50
C TYR A 108 5.96 5.48 0.14
N SER A 109 6.98 4.61 0.09
CA SER A 109 7.37 3.97 -1.16
C SER A 109 6.27 3.05 -1.72
N SER A 110 5.62 2.28 -0.86
CA SER A 110 4.63 1.26 -1.28
C SER A 110 3.34 1.91 -1.76
N THR A 111 2.83 2.93 -1.07
CA THR A 111 1.63 3.68 -1.48
C THR A 111 1.86 4.43 -2.78
N LYS A 112 3.01 5.11 -2.91
CA LYS A 112 3.40 5.80 -4.14
C LYS A 112 3.48 4.83 -5.31
N ALA A 113 4.16 3.69 -5.13
CA ALA A 113 4.27 2.67 -6.18
C ALA A 113 2.89 2.12 -6.55
N PHE A 114 2.04 1.81 -5.58
CA PHE A 114 0.69 1.34 -5.85
C PHE A 114 -0.14 2.35 -6.64
N ILE A 115 -0.08 3.63 -6.28
CA ILE A 115 -0.80 4.68 -7.02
C ILE A 115 -0.29 4.79 -8.46
N ASN A 116 1.02 4.85 -8.63
CA ASN A 116 1.67 5.07 -9.92
C ASN A 116 1.48 3.88 -10.86
N ASP A 117 1.75 2.68 -10.37
CA ASP A 117 1.92 1.50 -11.19
C ASP A 117 0.59 0.75 -11.38
N ILE A 118 -0.37 0.95 -10.48
CA ILE A 118 -1.63 0.17 -10.44
C ILE A 118 -2.86 1.09 -10.51
N LEU A 119 -3.02 2.02 -9.56
CA LEU A 119 -4.30 2.71 -9.39
C LEU A 119 -4.65 3.64 -10.56
N ILE A 120 -3.68 4.42 -11.06
CA ILE A 120 -3.94 5.36 -12.16
C ILE A 120 -4.39 4.60 -13.43
N GLU A 121 -3.73 3.48 -13.72
CA GLU A 121 -4.13 2.59 -14.81
C GLU A 121 -5.55 2.05 -14.59
N GLN A 122 -5.83 1.56 -13.38
CA GLN A 122 -7.13 1.00 -13.04
C GLN A 122 -8.28 2.02 -13.17
N ILE A 123 -8.04 3.27 -12.77
CA ILE A 123 -9.01 4.36 -12.93
C ILE A 123 -9.38 4.54 -14.41
N ILE A 124 -8.40 4.46 -15.31
CA ILE A 124 -8.63 4.55 -16.75
C ILE A 124 -9.43 3.34 -17.23
N PHE A 125 -9.09 2.13 -16.80
CA PHE A 125 -9.86 0.94 -17.15
C PHE A 125 -11.32 1.01 -16.71
N TRP A 126 -11.58 1.43 -15.47
CA TRP A 126 -12.96 1.63 -15.00
C TRP A 126 -13.70 2.68 -15.82
N ASN A 127 -13.01 3.75 -16.23
CA ASN A 127 -13.65 4.83 -16.99
C ASN A 127 -13.97 4.45 -18.43
N GLU A 128 -13.09 3.68 -19.06
CA GLU A 128 -13.25 3.24 -20.45
C GLU A 128 -14.06 1.96 -20.60
N GLY A 129 -14.41 1.31 -19.49
CA GLY A 129 -15.08 0.00 -19.53
C GLY A 129 -14.17 -1.09 -20.10
N ILE A 130 -12.86 -1.01 -19.85
CA ILE A 130 -11.91 -2.03 -20.27
C ILE A 130 -12.02 -3.20 -19.31
N GLU A 131 -12.39 -4.37 -19.84
CA GLU A 131 -12.59 -5.59 -19.06
C GLU A 131 -11.38 -6.53 -19.12
N ILE A 132 -10.48 -6.34 -20.10
CA ILE A 132 -9.33 -7.21 -20.34
C ILE A 132 -8.02 -6.41 -20.25
N LYS A 133 -7.11 -6.87 -19.37
CA LYS A 133 -5.73 -6.40 -19.26
C LYS A 133 -4.78 -7.44 -19.87
N THR A 134 -3.98 -7.02 -20.84
CA THR A 134 -2.93 -7.88 -21.41
C THR A 134 -1.59 -7.61 -20.73
N LEU A 135 -0.96 -8.65 -20.19
CA LEU A 135 0.37 -8.59 -19.59
C LEU A 135 1.18 -9.83 -20.01
N ASN A 136 2.36 -9.64 -20.60
CA ASN A 136 3.25 -10.74 -21.03
C ASN A 136 2.54 -11.79 -21.88
N ASN A 137 1.79 -11.35 -22.91
CA ASN A 137 0.98 -12.20 -23.81
C ASN A 137 -0.12 -13.03 -23.11
N LYS A 138 -0.52 -12.65 -21.89
CA LYS A 138 -1.65 -13.24 -21.17
C LYS A 138 -2.73 -12.20 -20.96
N ASN A 139 -3.98 -12.62 -21.08
CA ASN A 139 -5.14 -11.78 -20.87
C ASN A 139 -5.72 -12.04 -19.48
N TYR A 140 -6.04 -10.97 -18.77
CA TYR A 140 -6.58 -11.02 -17.44
C TYR A 140 -7.89 -10.23 -17.37
N ASP A 141 -8.84 -10.73 -16.61
CA ASP A 141 -9.99 -9.94 -16.15
C ASP A 141 -9.47 -8.77 -15.30
N VAL A 142 -9.85 -7.56 -15.68
CA VAL A 142 -9.35 -6.32 -15.08
C VAL A 142 -9.69 -6.22 -13.59
N ASP A 143 -10.92 -6.50 -13.20
CA ASP A 143 -11.37 -6.31 -11.82
C ASP A 143 -10.80 -7.40 -10.90
N LEU A 144 -10.72 -8.65 -11.37
CA LEU A 144 -10.07 -9.74 -10.64
C LEU A 144 -8.55 -9.52 -10.52
N TYR A 145 -7.90 -9.03 -11.57
CA TYR A 145 -6.48 -8.71 -11.53
C TYR A 145 -6.19 -7.55 -10.57
N PHE A 146 -7.06 -6.54 -10.53
CA PHE A 146 -6.95 -5.44 -9.57
C PHE A 146 -7.09 -5.93 -8.12
N LYS A 147 -8.03 -6.84 -7.85
CA LYS A 147 -8.16 -7.51 -6.55
C LYS A 147 -6.88 -8.25 -6.16
N TYR A 148 -6.23 -8.91 -7.11
CA TYR A 148 -4.92 -9.54 -6.90
C TYR A 148 -3.85 -8.50 -6.49
N GLU A 149 -3.76 -7.36 -7.17
CA GLU A 149 -2.78 -6.31 -6.83
C GLU A 149 -3.05 -5.67 -5.45
N LEU A 150 -4.32 -5.53 -5.04
CA LEU A 150 -4.69 -5.08 -3.68
C LEU A 150 -4.24 -6.06 -2.60
N GLU A 151 -4.43 -7.36 -2.81
CA GLU A 151 -3.98 -8.38 -1.86
C GLU A 151 -2.45 -8.51 -1.83
N LYS A 152 -1.78 -8.30 -2.98
CA LYS A 152 -0.32 -8.25 -3.07
C LYS A 152 0.25 -7.05 -2.31
N TYR A 153 -0.43 -5.89 -2.39
CA TYR A 153 -0.12 -4.72 -1.57
C TYR A 153 -0.19 -5.08 -0.09
N LYS A 154 -1.29 -5.67 0.40
CA LYS A 154 -1.40 -6.14 1.80
C LYS A 154 -0.28 -7.09 2.21
N LYS A 155 0.00 -8.12 1.39
CA LYS A 155 1.03 -9.12 1.70
C LYS A 155 2.41 -8.48 1.83
N SER A 156 2.70 -7.42 1.08
CA SER A 156 3.98 -6.70 1.19
C SER A 156 4.19 -6.11 2.60
N PHE A 157 3.13 -5.57 3.22
CA PHE A 157 3.17 -5.06 4.59
C PHE A 157 3.29 -6.17 5.62
N GLN A 158 2.55 -7.27 5.45
CA GLN A 158 2.68 -8.44 6.33
C GLN A 158 4.11 -8.99 6.32
N ASN A 159 4.71 -9.11 5.13
CA ASN A 159 6.11 -9.52 4.97
C ASN A 159 7.08 -8.53 5.64
N PHE A 160 6.82 -7.23 5.53
CA PHE A 160 7.62 -6.21 6.19
C PHE A 160 7.54 -6.37 7.71
N ILE A 161 6.34 -6.40 8.29
CA ILE A 161 6.11 -6.55 9.74
C ILE A 161 6.79 -7.83 10.23
N PHE A 162 6.59 -8.95 9.54
CA PHE A 162 7.19 -10.22 9.90
C PHE A 162 8.72 -10.17 9.96
N LYS A 163 9.37 -9.52 8.98
CA LYS A 163 10.82 -9.31 9.00
C LYS A 163 11.25 -8.47 10.21
N LYS A 164 10.47 -7.45 10.58
CA LYS A 164 10.78 -6.59 11.75
C LYS A 164 10.57 -7.32 13.07
N LEU A 165 9.50 -8.09 13.21
CA LEU A 165 9.29 -8.96 14.36
C LEU A 165 10.46 -9.93 14.57
N LYS A 166 10.96 -10.55 13.49
CA LYS A 166 12.16 -11.40 13.57
C LYS A 166 13.42 -10.68 14.03
N ILE A 167 13.55 -9.39 13.74
CA ILE A 167 14.64 -8.56 14.27
C ILE A 167 14.41 -8.31 15.76
N LEU A 168 13.21 -7.89 16.14
CA LEU A 168 12.86 -7.64 17.55
C LEU A 168 13.08 -8.88 18.43
N GLN A 169 12.68 -10.06 17.97
CA GLN A 169 12.90 -11.31 18.72
C GLN A 169 14.38 -11.65 18.92
N LYS A 170 15.26 -11.25 18.00
CA LYS A 170 16.71 -11.47 18.16
C LYS A 170 17.30 -10.53 19.22
N GLU A 171 16.80 -9.30 19.27
CA GLU A 171 17.23 -8.27 20.21
C GLU A 171 16.63 -8.50 21.61
N GLU A 172 15.42 -9.05 21.69
CA GLU A 172 14.75 -9.45 22.94
C GLU A 172 14.31 -10.92 22.93
N PRO A 173 15.25 -11.88 23.06
CA PRO A 173 14.96 -13.32 22.94
C PRO A 173 13.93 -13.86 23.94
N ASN A 174 13.78 -13.19 25.08
CA ASN A 174 12.88 -13.60 26.17
C ASN A 174 11.48 -12.98 26.04
N ASN A 175 11.20 -12.17 25.02
CA ASN A 175 9.89 -11.58 24.79
C ASN A 175 8.93 -12.64 24.21
N SER A 176 8.17 -13.31 25.08
CA SER A 176 7.27 -14.41 24.69
C SER A 176 6.12 -13.96 23.80
N VAL A 177 5.67 -12.71 23.91
CA VAL A 177 4.61 -12.13 23.08
C VAL A 177 5.07 -12.05 21.62
N ILE A 178 6.25 -11.49 21.38
CA ILE A 178 6.82 -11.38 20.02
C ILE A 178 7.02 -12.79 19.43
N GLY A 179 7.48 -13.76 20.24
CA GLY A 179 7.65 -15.14 19.81
C GLY A 179 6.36 -15.80 19.31
N ILE A 180 5.25 -15.65 20.05
CA ILE A 180 3.93 -16.19 19.67
C ILE A 180 3.44 -15.51 18.38
N VAL A 181 3.58 -14.18 18.27
CA VAL A 181 3.15 -13.43 17.09
C VAL A 181 3.91 -13.88 15.85
N ILE A 182 5.23 -14.13 15.94
CA ILE A 182 6.03 -14.63 14.82
C ILE A 182 5.49 -15.96 14.29
N GLN A 183 5.14 -16.89 15.19
CA GLN A 183 4.59 -18.19 14.80
C GLN A 183 3.26 -18.03 14.05
N ALA A 184 2.35 -17.21 14.58
CA ALA A 184 1.07 -16.92 13.92
C ALA A 184 1.25 -16.27 12.53
N TYR A 185 2.24 -15.38 12.38
CA TYR A 185 2.58 -14.79 11.08
C TYR A 185 3.13 -15.82 10.09
N GLU A 186 3.93 -16.81 10.53
CA GLU A 186 4.49 -17.83 9.63
C GLU A 186 3.42 -18.69 8.97
N GLU A 187 2.40 -19.06 9.71
CA GLU A 187 1.26 -19.82 9.19
C GLU A 187 0.42 -18.95 8.23
N ASN A 188 0.08 -17.74 8.67
CA ASN A 188 -0.75 -16.81 7.90
C ASN A 188 -0.11 -16.39 6.56
N LEU A 189 1.22 -16.17 6.54
CA LEU A 189 1.94 -15.79 5.32
C LEU A 189 1.93 -16.88 4.23
N LYS A 190 1.98 -18.16 4.63
CA LYS A 190 1.89 -19.30 3.70
C LYS A 190 0.49 -19.40 3.09
N GLU A 191 -0.54 -19.22 3.90
CA GLU A 191 -1.93 -19.22 3.42
C GLU A 191 -2.18 -18.06 2.44
N ASN A 192 -1.71 -16.85 2.78
CA ASN A 192 -1.86 -15.68 1.92
C ASN A 192 -1.07 -15.79 0.61
N GLU A 193 0.05 -16.53 0.61
CA GLU A 193 0.77 -16.86 -0.61
C GLU A 193 -0.06 -17.71 -1.56
N MET A 194 -0.67 -18.77 -1.05
CA MET A 194 -1.55 -19.64 -1.84
C MET A 194 -2.77 -18.86 -2.35
N LYS A 195 -3.36 -18.01 -1.51
CA LYS A 195 -4.48 -17.15 -1.91
C LYS A 195 -4.12 -16.22 -3.06
N LEU A 196 -2.93 -15.62 -3.07
CA LEU A 196 -2.48 -14.76 -4.17
C LEU A 196 -2.28 -15.53 -5.48
N ILE A 197 -1.75 -16.75 -5.40
CA ILE A 197 -1.58 -17.61 -6.58
C ILE A 197 -2.96 -17.91 -7.18
N VAL A 198 -3.93 -18.29 -6.35
CA VAL A 198 -5.31 -18.57 -6.77
C VAL A 198 -5.94 -17.34 -7.42
N LEU A 199 -5.90 -16.17 -6.78
CA LEU A 199 -6.48 -14.94 -7.34
C LEU A 199 -5.88 -14.58 -8.71
N LYS A 200 -4.57 -14.75 -8.88
CA LYS A 200 -3.91 -14.50 -10.17
C LYS A 200 -4.32 -15.50 -11.25
N GLN A 201 -4.58 -16.74 -10.87
CA GLN A 201 -5.06 -17.78 -11.79
C GLN A 201 -6.54 -17.57 -12.14
N GLU A 202 -7.37 -17.18 -11.17
CA GLU A 202 -8.78 -16.83 -11.39
C GLU A 202 -8.94 -15.63 -12.32
N ALA A 203 -8.04 -14.64 -12.21
CA ALA A 203 -8.04 -13.50 -13.10
C ALA A 203 -7.62 -13.87 -14.54
N LEU A 204 -6.97 -15.02 -14.79
CA LEU A 204 -6.48 -15.39 -16.12
C LEU A 204 -7.64 -15.83 -17.02
N ILE A 205 -7.82 -15.12 -18.14
CA ILE A 205 -8.77 -15.49 -19.17
C ILE A 205 -8.13 -16.57 -20.04
N LYS A 206 -8.80 -17.73 -20.12
CA LYS A 206 -8.37 -18.90 -20.89
C LYS A 206 -8.70 -18.76 -22.37
#